data_AF-A0AAX2KC30-F1
#
_entry.id   AF-A0AAX2KC30-F1
#
_cell.length_a   1.000
_cell.length_b   1.000
_cell.length_c   1.000
_cell.angle_alpha   90.00
_cell.angle_beta   90.00
_cell.angle_gamma   90.00
#
_symmetry.space_group_name_H-M   'P 1'
#
loop_
_entity.id
_entity.type
_entity.pdbx_description
1 polymer ?
#
loop_
_entity_poly.entity_id
_entity_poly.type
_entity_poly.pdbx_seq_one_letter_code
_entity_poly.pdbx_strand_id
1 'polypeptide(L)'
;MPPESWYSAGLPAQPLMSWFLGENLLTLDFEEDFRDRFSEYTVKGYARANGAEGDDIDAKSIVSRKGTATDSDVTRYRPMIIIADSKITAKDAQARALREQRRRLAKSITFEAEIDGWTRKDGQLWMPNLLVTIDASKYAIKTTELLVSKVTLILNDQDGLKTRVSLAPREGFLVPVESDRKNRKGGDSNGGIDALVEDYYRRHPEKTPPWKE
;
A
#
# COMPACT_ATOMS: atom_id res chain seq x y z
N MET A 1 22.16 3.37 22.77
CA MET A 1 21.79 3.86 21.44
C MET A 1 22.43 2.95 20.41
N PRO A 2 21.67 2.20 19.60
CA PRO A 2 22.26 1.40 18.55
C PRO A 2 22.81 2.32 17.43
N PRO A 3 23.92 1.93 16.77
CA PRO A 3 24.62 2.77 15.81
C PRO A 3 23.85 2.99 14.50
N GLU A 4 24.08 4.14 13.86
CA GLU A 4 23.41 4.62 12.62
C GLU A 4 23.56 3.70 11.40
N SER A 5 24.48 2.73 11.44
CA SER A 5 24.73 1.79 10.33
C SER A 5 23.58 0.83 10.01
N TRP A 6 22.60 0.71 10.92
CA TRP A 6 21.42 -0.15 10.73
C TRP A 6 20.38 0.48 9.78
N TYR A 7 20.45 1.79 9.53
CA TYR A 7 19.51 2.51 8.68
C TYR A 7 19.94 2.64 7.21
N SER A 8 21.21 2.36 6.89
CA SER A 8 21.79 2.57 5.54
C SER A 8 22.00 1.28 4.73
N ALA A 9 21.74 0.11 5.32
CA ALA A 9 21.64 -1.13 4.57
C ALA A 9 20.22 -1.22 4.01
N GLY A 10 20.03 -0.85 2.74
CA GLY A 10 18.85 -1.29 2.01
C GLY A 10 18.70 -2.78 2.25
N LEU A 11 17.54 -3.20 2.79
CA LEU A 11 17.26 -4.60 3.09
C LEU A 11 17.75 -5.43 1.90
N PRO A 12 18.68 -6.40 2.09
CA PRO A 12 19.10 -7.25 0.99
C PRO A 12 17.83 -7.81 0.37
N ALA A 13 17.73 -7.75 -0.95
CA ALA A 13 16.57 -8.26 -1.67
C ALA A 13 16.34 -9.71 -1.21
N GLN A 14 15.38 -9.90 -0.30
CA GLN A 14 15.11 -11.22 0.23
C GLN A 14 14.61 -12.03 -0.98
N PRO A 15 15.17 -13.23 -1.22
CA PRO A 15 14.69 -14.06 -2.31
C PRO A 15 13.18 -14.20 -2.14
N LEU A 16 12.42 -13.87 -3.21
CA LEU A 16 10.97 -13.98 -3.19
C LEU A 16 10.60 -15.39 -2.77
N MET A 17 9.92 -15.48 -1.64
CA MET A 17 9.61 -16.75 -1.03
C MET A 17 8.29 -17.23 -1.62
N SER A 18 8.36 -18.27 -2.45
CA SER A 18 7.18 -18.86 -3.09
C SER A 18 6.51 -19.89 -2.17
N TRP A 19 5.19 -19.80 -2.04
CA TRP A 19 4.37 -20.78 -1.35
C TRP A 19 3.57 -21.61 -2.33
N PHE A 20 3.63 -22.92 -2.17
CA PHE A 20 2.97 -23.89 -3.03
C PHE A 20 1.86 -24.58 -2.25
N LEU A 21 0.64 -24.53 -2.78
CA LEU A 21 -0.52 -25.16 -2.16
C LEU A 21 -0.34 -26.68 -2.07
N GLY A 22 -0.50 -27.23 -0.86
CA GLY A 22 -0.32 -28.66 -0.57
C GLY A 22 1.10 -29.06 -0.18
N GLU A 23 2.07 -28.14 -0.25
CA GLU A 23 3.39 -28.31 0.34
C GLU A 23 3.49 -27.53 1.64
N ASN A 24 3.92 -26.26 1.57
CA ASN A 24 4.08 -25.38 2.73
C ASN A 24 2.82 -24.56 3.03
N LEU A 25 1.90 -24.43 2.08
CA LEU A 25 0.63 -23.76 2.25
C LEU A 25 -0.47 -24.82 2.46
N LEU A 26 -1.03 -24.87 3.67
CA LEU A 26 -2.05 -25.83 4.06
C LEU A 26 -3.41 -25.44 3.51
N THR A 27 -3.81 -24.19 3.75
CA THR A 27 -5.07 -23.62 3.28
C THR A 27 -4.85 -22.21 2.78
N LEU A 28 -5.66 -21.83 1.80
CA LEU A 28 -5.69 -20.49 1.26
C LEU A 28 -7.15 -20.06 1.15
N ASP A 29 -7.48 -18.95 1.80
CA ASP A 29 -8.72 -18.22 1.60
C ASP A 29 -8.40 -16.97 0.80
N PHE A 30 -9.12 -16.76 -0.31
CA PHE A 30 -8.93 -15.65 -1.22
C PHE A 30 -10.25 -14.89 -1.35
N GLU A 31 -10.23 -13.62 -0.95
CA GLU A 31 -11.37 -12.73 -1.02
C GLU A 31 -11.05 -11.55 -1.94
N GLU A 32 -11.97 -11.30 -2.87
CA GLU A 32 -11.97 -10.13 -3.75
C GLU A 32 -13.28 -9.35 -3.57
N ASP A 33 -13.19 -8.19 -2.92
CA ASP A 33 -14.34 -7.34 -2.59
C ASP A 33 -14.19 -5.93 -3.15
N PHE A 34 -15.05 -5.59 -4.10
CA PHE A 34 -15.07 -4.28 -4.77
C PHE A 34 -16.16 -3.34 -4.22
N ARG A 35 -16.91 -3.71 -3.17
CA ARG A 35 -17.99 -2.88 -2.58
C ARG A 35 -17.47 -1.49 -2.22
N ASP A 36 -16.27 -1.47 -1.65
CA ASP A 36 -15.58 -0.30 -1.13
C ASP A 36 -14.52 0.28 -2.09
N ARG A 37 -14.51 -0.17 -3.35
CA ARG A 37 -13.67 0.36 -4.44
C ARG A 37 -14.45 1.36 -5.30
N PHE A 38 -13.75 2.39 -5.75
CA PHE A 38 -14.29 3.54 -6.48
C PHE A 38 -13.40 3.85 -7.68
N SER A 39 -13.98 4.28 -8.80
CA SER A 39 -13.24 4.59 -10.03
C SER A 39 -12.42 5.88 -9.92
N GLU A 40 -12.89 6.83 -9.09
CA GLU A 40 -12.23 8.10 -8.83
C GLU A 40 -12.39 8.49 -7.36
N TYR A 41 -11.29 8.92 -6.74
CA TYR A 41 -11.23 9.48 -5.40
C TYR A 41 -10.90 10.97 -5.52
N THR A 42 -11.85 11.85 -5.23
CA THR A 42 -11.66 13.30 -5.25
C THR A 42 -11.62 13.84 -3.83
N VAL A 43 -10.49 14.39 -3.40
CA VAL A 43 -10.40 15.16 -2.15
C VAL A 43 -10.70 16.62 -2.47
N LYS A 44 -11.66 17.23 -1.75
CA LYS A 44 -12.00 18.66 -1.86
C LYS A 44 -11.72 19.37 -0.54
N GLY A 45 -11.19 20.58 -0.62
CA GLY A 45 -10.92 21.42 0.54
C GLY A 45 -10.68 22.86 0.13
N TYR A 46 -10.15 23.64 1.06
CA TYR A 46 -9.84 25.05 0.86
C TYR A 46 -8.37 25.34 1.19
N ALA A 47 -7.80 26.37 0.58
CA ALA A 47 -6.43 26.80 0.82
C ALA A 47 -6.35 27.76 2.02
N ARG A 48 -5.12 28.17 2.37
CA ARG A 48 -4.90 29.33 3.22
C ARG A 48 -5.30 30.60 2.46
N ALA A 49 -6.01 31.51 3.13
CA ALA A 49 -6.55 32.73 2.56
C ALA A 49 -5.97 34.01 3.19
N ASN A 50 -4.86 33.91 3.94
CA ASN A 50 -4.29 35.04 4.69
C ASN A 50 -2.79 35.17 4.39
N GLY A 51 -2.30 36.41 4.31
CA GLY A 51 -0.90 36.75 4.00
C GLY A 51 -0.67 36.83 2.49
N ALA A 52 0.60 36.95 2.07
CA ALA A 52 0.97 37.11 0.65
C ALA A 52 0.36 36.01 -0.28
N GLU A 53 0.22 34.78 0.20
CA GLU A 53 -0.46 33.71 -0.55
C GLU A 53 -1.97 33.94 -0.74
N GLY A 54 -2.64 34.69 0.13
CA GLY A 54 -4.07 35.00 0.01
C GLY A 54 -4.34 36.21 -0.88
N ASP A 55 -3.40 37.17 -0.93
CA ASP A 55 -3.57 38.44 -1.64
C ASP A 55 -3.37 38.29 -3.16
N ASP A 56 -2.56 37.32 -3.59
CA ASP A 56 -2.22 37.08 -5.00
C ASP A 56 -3.06 35.96 -5.67
N ILE A 57 -3.98 35.33 -4.94
CA ILE A 57 -4.71 34.14 -5.40
C ILE A 57 -6.21 34.42 -5.51
N ASP A 58 -6.81 34.10 -6.67
CA ASP A 58 -8.26 34.23 -6.89
C ASP A 58 -9.08 33.43 -5.85
N ALA A 59 -10.11 34.06 -5.30
CA ALA A 59 -10.96 33.53 -4.25
C ALA A 59 -11.57 32.16 -4.62
N LYS A 60 -11.91 31.95 -5.90
CA LYS A 60 -12.42 30.65 -6.38
C LYS A 60 -11.40 29.55 -6.15
N SER A 61 -10.13 29.79 -6.46
CA SER A 61 -9.06 28.80 -6.31
C SER A 61 -8.69 28.53 -4.85
N ILE A 62 -8.96 29.47 -3.94
CA ILE A 62 -8.84 29.28 -2.49
C ILE A 62 -9.93 28.34 -1.99
N VAL A 63 -11.18 28.55 -2.40
CA VAL A 63 -12.35 27.80 -1.87
C VAL A 63 -12.50 26.42 -2.51
N SER A 64 -12.04 26.21 -3.75
CA SER A 64 -12.24 24.97 -4.51
C SER A 64 -10.95 24.16 -4.73
N ARG A 65 -10.08 24.04 -3.73
CA ARG A 65 -8.90 23.16 -3.85
C ARG A 65 -9.36 21.71 -3.97
N LYS A 66 -8.76 20.98 -4.90
CA LYS A 66 -9.03 19.56 -5.09
C LYS A 66 -7.78 18.79 -5.52
N GLY A 67 -7.80 17.49 -5.24
CA GLY A 67 -6.85 16.51 -5.77
C GLY A 67 -7.59 15.21 -6.05
N THR A 68 -7.11 14.46 -7.05
CA THR A 68 -7.80 13.26 -7.56
C THR A 68 -6.83 12.10 -7.71
N ALA A 69 -7.33 10.89 -7.48
CA ALA A 69 -6.67 9.63 -7.83
C ALA A 69 -7.70 8.71 -8.51
N THR A 70 -7.28 7.98 -9.53
CA THR A 70 -8.14 7.03 -10.28
C THR A 70 -7.74 5.60 -9.99
N ASP A 71 -8.67 4.69 -10.21
CA ASP A 71 -8.49 3.25 -10.00
C ASP A 71 -9.08 2.52 -11.20
N SER A 72 -8.20 2.05 -12.10
CA SER A 72 -8.61 1.48 -13.38
C SER A 72 -9.21 0.08 -13.27
N ASP A 73 -9.00 -0.62 -12.14
CA ASP A 73 -9.65 -1.91 -11.91
C ASP A 73 -11.17 -1.75 -11.75
N VAL A 74 -11.63 -0.54 -11.38
CA VAL A 74 -13.05 -0.22 -11.23
C VAL A 74 -13.60 0.35 -12.53
N THR A 75 -14.01 -0.56 -13.43
CA THR A 75 -14.50 -0.21 -14.78
C THR A 75 -15.78 0.62 -14.79
N ARG A 76 -16.65 0.45 -13.78
CA ARG A 76 -17.90 1.22 -13.66
C ARG A 76 -17.64 2.56 -12.98
N TYR A 77 -18.19 3.64 -13.55
CA TYR A 77 -18.15 4.97 -12.93
C TYR A 77 -18.77 4.97 -11.52
N ARG A 78 -17.93 5.12 -10.50
CA ARG A 78 -18.24 5.17 -9.07
C ARG A 78 -17.35 6.20 -8.39
N PRO A 79 -17.66 7.50 -8.45
CA PRO A 79 -16.84 8.52 -7.81
C PRO A 79 -17.05 8.56 -6.30
N MET A 80 -15.97 8.81 -5.55
CA MET A 80 -15.97 9.12 -4.12
C MET A 80 -15.44 10.54 -3.92
N ILE A 81 -16.18 11.36 -3.17
CA ILE A 81 -15.74 12.69 -2.74
C ILE A 81 -15.40 12.65 -1.25
N ILE A 82 -14.21 13.13 -0.90
CA ILE A 82 -13.71 13.23 0.48
C ILE A 82 -13.53 14.71 0.78
N ILE A 83 -14.16 15.19 1.86
CA ILE A 83 -13.99 16.57 2.31
C ILE A 83 -12.77 16.61 3.25
N ALA A 84 -11.83 17.50 2.96
CA ALA A 84 -10.68 17.73 3.81
C ALA A 84 -11.09 18.57 5.03
N ASP A 85 -10.74 18.09 6.22
CA ASP A 85 -11.08 18.74 7.51
C ASP A 85 -10.35 20.07 7.73
N SER A 86 -9.36 20.37 6.89
CA SER A 86 -8.42 21.44 7.15
C SER A 86 -7.83 22.00 5.86
N LYS A 87 -7.20 23.18 5.97
CA LYS A 87 -6.51 23.83 4.84
C LYS A 87 -5.56 22.85 4.17
N ILE A 88 -5.70 22.71 2.84
CA ILE A 88 -5.00 21.68 2.07
C ILE A 88 -4.41 22.28 0.79
N THR A 89 -3.21 21.84 0.42
CA THR A 89 -2.63 22.16 -0.90
C THR A 89 -3.16 21.19 -1.95
N ALA A 90 -3.06 21.52 -3.24
CA ALA A 90 -3.45 20.59 -4.30
C ALA A 90 -2.64 19.28 -4.26
N LYS A 91 -1.34 19.38 -3.92
CA LYS A 91 -0.45 18.23 -3.78
C LYS A 91 -0.86 17.31 -2.63
N ASP A 92 -1.15 17.87 -1.45
CA ASP A 92 -1.62 17.07 -0.32
C ASP A 92 -3.01 16.46 -0.58
N ALA A 93 -3.88 17.17 -1.31
CA ALA A 93 -5.18 16.62 -1.70
C ALA A 93 -5.03 15.41 -2.63
N GLN A 94 -4.09 15.46 -3.58
CA GLN A 94 -3.77 14.32 -4.45
C GLN A 94 -3.14 13.18 -3.66
N ALA A 95 -2.20 13.45 -2.76
CA ALA A 95 -1.59 12.44 -1.90
C ALA A 95 -2.63 11.75 -0.99
N ARG A 96 -3.57 12.51 -0.41
CA ARG A 96 -4.69 11.98 0.38
C ARG A 96 -5.65 11.14 -0.47
N ALA A 97 -5.92 11.56 -1.71
CA ALA A 97 -6.73 10.76 -2.65
C ALA A 97 -6.04 9.43 -2.98
N LEU A 98 -4.73 9.46 -3.25
CA LEU A 98 -3.94 8.25 -3.52
C LEU A 98 -3.85 7.33 -2.29
N ARG A 99 -3.75 7.90 -1.08
CA ARG A 99 -3.74 7.12 0.16
C ARG A 99 -5.06 6.40 0.36
N GLU A 100 -6.18 7.06 0.04
CA GLU A 100 -7.49 6.42 0.11
C GLU A 100 -7.58 5.26 -0.89
N GLN A 101 -7.20 5.48 -2.15
CA GLN A 101 -7.17 4.45 -3.19
C GLN A 101 -6.34 3.23 -2.74
N ARG A 102 -5.11 3.44 -2.26
CA ARG A 102 -4.21 2.36 -1.80
C ARG A 102 -4.78 1.63 -0.58
N ARG A 103 -5.39 2.36 0.36
CA ARG A 103 -6.05 1.77 1.53
C ARG A 103 -7.23 0.87 1.12
N ARG A 104 -8.01 1.27 0.11
CA ARG A 104 -9.10 0.44 -0.40
C ARG A 104 -8.57 -0.78 -1.14
N LEU A 105 -7.52 -0.64 -1.95
CA LEU A 105 -6.85 -1.77 -2.61
C LEU A 105 -6.39 -2.82 -1.58
N ALA A 106 -5.73 -2.39 -0.50
CA ALA A 106 -5.25 -3.29 0.56
C ALA A 106 -6.36 -4.09 1.27
N LYS A 107 -7.59 -3.56 1.28
CA LYS A 107 -8.76 -4.22 1.90
C LYS A 107 -9.61 -5.01 0.90
N SER A 108 -9.44 -4.73 -0.39
CA SER A 108 -10.26 -5.27 -1.46
C SER A 108 -9.76 -6.63 -1.92
N ILE A 109 -8.45 -6.81 -1.97
CA ILE A 109 -7.81 -8.05 -2.39
C ILE A 109 -7.04 -8.59 -1.21
N THR A 110 -7.55 -9.66 -0.58
CA THR A 110 -6.94 -10.24 0.61
C THR A 110 -6.78 -11.74 0.47
N PHE A 111 -5.67 -12.25 0.99
CA PHE A 111 -5.41 -13.67 1.11
C PHE A 111 -5.19 -14.00 2.59
N GLU A 112 -5.88 -15.00 3.11
CA GLU A 112 -5.61 -15.55 4.44
C GLU A 112 -5.06 -16.96 4.25
N ALA A 113 -3.78 -17.12 4.56
CA ALA A 113 -3.05 -18.35 4.39
C ALA A 113 -2.81 -19.04 5.74
N GLU A 114 -2.93 -20.35 5.78
CA GLU A 114 -2.47 -21.16 6.91
C GLU A 114 -1.25 -21.97 6.49
N ILE A 115 -0.18 -21.85 7.27
CA ILE A 115 1.13 -22.44 7.02
C ILE A 115 1.45 -23.39 8.18
N ASP A 116 2.07 -24.51 7.86
CA ASP A 116 2.58 -25.43 8.85
C ASP A 116 3.85 -24.86 9.53
N GLY A 117 3.89 -24.87 10.86
CA GLY A 117 5.02 -24.35 11.62
C GLY A 117 5.06 -22.83 11.79
N TRP A 118 5.96 -22.38 12.67
CA TRP A 118 6.22 -20.96 12.96
C TRP A 118 7.42 -20.38 12.23
N THR A 119 8.29 -21.26 11.73
CA THR A 119 9.54 -20.88 11.07
C THR A 119 9.44 -21.06 9.57
N ARG A 120 10.09 -20.13 8.87
CA ARG A 120 10.36 -20.16 7.44
C ARG A 120 11.43 -21.21 7.11
N LYS A 121 11.64 -21.44 5.81
CA LYS A 121 12.67 -22.36 5.30
C LYS A 121 14.11 -22.00 5.73
N ASP A 122 14.35 -20.74 6.06
CA ASP A 122 15.64 -20.23 6.54
C ASP A 122 15.77 -20.25 8.08
N GLY A 123 14.79 -20.83 8.78
CA GLY A 123 14.76 -20.93 10.25
C GLY A 123 14.32 -19.66 10.97
N GLN A 124 14.06 -18.56 10.25
CA GLN A 124 13.52 -17.34 10.85
C GLN A 124 12.02 -17.47 11.11
N LEU A 125 11.51 -16.78 12.14
CA LEU A 125 10.07 -16.73 12.40
C LEU A 125 9.33 -15.97 11.29
N TRP A 126 8.07 -16.34 11.07
CA TRP A 126 7.16 -15.54 10.26
C TRP A 126 6.96 -14.15 10.86
N MET A 127 7.13 -13.12 10.02
CA MET A 127 7.01 -11.71 10.41
C MET A 127 6.19 -10.93 9.37
N PRO A 128 5.50 -9.85 9.78
CA PRO A 128 4.92 -8.91 8.83
C PRO A 128 5.99 -8.19 8.01
N ASN A 129 5.56 -7.51 6.95
CA ASN A 129 6.41 -6.76 6.02
C ASN A 129 7.41 -7.64 5.23
N LEU A 130 6.97 -8.85 4.87
CA LEU A 130 7.68 -9.75 3.96
C LEU A 130 6.96 -9.80 2.61
N LEU A 131 7.72 -9.93 1.51
CA LEU A 131 7.17 -10.16 0.17
C LEU A 131 7.22 -11.64 -0.16
N VAL A 132 6.08 -12.18 -0.57
CA VAL A 132 5.91 -13.59 -0.92
C VAL A 132 5.07 -13.73 -2.18
N THR A 133 5.16 -14.88 -2.83
CA THR A 133 4.29 -15.23 -3.96
C THR A 133 3.53 -16.50 -3.62
N ILE A 134 2.31 -16.63 -4.13
CA ILE A 134 1.46 -17.80 -3.93
C ILE A 134 1.26 -18.50 -5.27
N ASP A 135 1.57 -19.79 -5.30
CA ASP A 135 1.27 -20.69 -6.39
C ASP A 135 0.22 -21.71 -5.93
N ALA A 136 -1.01 -21.45 -6.33
CA ALA A 136 -2.16 -22.35 -6.20
C ALA A 136 -2.70 -22.67 -7.61
N SER A 137 -1.80 -23.03 -8.54
CA SER A 137 -2.12 -23.32 -9.94
C SER A 137 -3.23 -24.35 -10.13
N LYS A 138 -3.42 -25.28 -9.18
CA LYS A 138 -4.53 -26.24 -9.15
C LYS A 138 -5.92 -25.56 -9.21
N TYR A 139 -6.02 -24.33 -8.69
CA TYR A 139 -7.24 -23.51 -8.66
C TYR A 139 -7.13 -22.27 -9.56
N ALA A 140 -6.19 -22.27 -10.52
CA ALA A 140 -5.91 -21.14 -11.41
C ALA A 140 -5.51 -19.83 -10.69
N ILE A 141 -5.01 -19.92 -9.45
CA ILE A 141 -4.52 -18.77 -8.69
C ILE A 141 -3.00 -18.78 -8.73
N LYS A 142 -2.41 -17.80 -9.41
CA LYS A 142 -0.98 -17.52 -9.37
C LYS A 142 -0.78 -16.04 -9.18
N THR A 143 -0.21 -15.67 -8.03
CA THR A 143 -0.12 -14.26 -7.65
C THR A 143 1.23 -13.67 -8.03
N THR A 144 1.24 -12.36 -8.22
CA THR A 144 2.47 -11.56 -8.16
C THR A 144 2.90 -11.39 -6.69
N GLU A 145 3.80 -10.45 -6.42
CA GLU A 145 4.29 -10.15 -5.08
C GLU A 145 3.16 -9.65 -4.16
N LEU A 146 2.87 -10.41 -3.12
CA LEU A 146 1.99 -10.03 -2.04
C LEU A 146 2.80 -9.62 -0.81
N LEU A 147 2.32 -8.60 -0.09
CA LEU A 147 2.90 -8.20 1.19
C LEU A 147 2.20 -8.93 2.33
N VAL A 148 2.99 -9.50 3.22
CA VAL A 148 2.51 -10.02 4.51
C VAL A 148 2.14 -8.85 5.41
N SER A 149 0.85 -8.62 5.59
CA SER A 149 0.30 -7.52 6.40
C SER A 149 0.18 -7.86 7.88
N LYS A 150 -0.06 -9.14 8.20
CA LYS A 150 -0.25 -9.63 9.56
C LYS A 150 0.19 -11.09 9.66
N VAL A 151 0.77 -11.44 10.80
CA VAL A 151 1.15 -12.82 11.15
C VAL A 151 0.59 -13.14 12.52
N THR A 152 -0.03 -14.32 12.65
CA THR A 152 -0.50 -14.86 13.92
C THR A 152 0.09 -16.26 14.11
N LEU A 153 0.94 -16.42 15.11
CA LEU A 153 1.51 -17.71 15.51
C LEU A 153 0.53 -18.40 16.46
N ILE A 154 0.12 -19.62 16.14
CA ILE A 154 -0.91 -20.39 16.84
C ILE A 154 -0.29 -21.68 17.38
N LEU A 155 -0.58 -21.99 18.65
CA LEU A 155 -0.31 -23.28 19.28
C LEU A 155 -1.51 -23.65 20.16
N ASN A 156 -2.23 -24.70 19.79
CA ASN A 156 -3.34 -25.25 20.56
C ASN A 156 -3.50 -26.76 20.30
N ASP A 157 -4.36 -27.43 21.08
CA ASP A 157 -4.54 -28.89 20.98
C ASP A 157 -5.28 -29.35 19.71
N GLN A 158 -6.06 -28.45 19.07
CA GLN A 158 -6.90 -28.78 17.92
C GLN A 158 -6.19 -28.55 16.57
N ASP A 159 -5.55 -27.38 16.42
CA ASP A 159 -4.87 -26.95 15.21
C ASP A 159 -3.37 -27.29 15.23
N GLY A 160 -2.79 -27.55 16.41
CA GLY A 160 -1.35 -27.79 16.57
C GLY A 160 -0.53 -26.51 16.42
N LEU A 161 0.69 -26.64 15.90
CA LEU A 161 1.65 -25.55 15.72
C LEU A 161 1.54 -24.98 14.29
N LYS A 162 0.83 -23.88 14.14
CA LYS A 162 0.55 -23.27 12.83
C LYS A 162 0.75 -21.77 12.81
N THR A 163 0.85 -21.22 11.60
CA THR A 163 0.89 -19.77 11.38
C THR A 163 -0.23 -19.35 10.44
N ARG A 164 -1.04 -18.37 10.87
CA ARG A 164 -1.98 -17.66 9.99
C ARG A 164 -1.34 -16.38 9.48
N VAL A 165 -1.38 -16.19 8.17
CA VAL A 165 -0.77 -15.04 7.50
C VAL A 165 -1.79 -14.33 6.63
N SER A 166 -1.95 -13.03 6.86
CA SER A 166 -2.83 -12.18 6.06
C SER A 166 -2.00 -11.41 5.05
N LEU A 167 -2.34 -11.53 3.77
CA LEU A 167 -1.62 -10.91 2.67
C LEU A 167 -2.53 -10.02 1.84
N ALA A 168 -1.94 -9.00 1.26
CA ALA A 168 -2.60 -8.09 0.33
C ALA A 168 -1.59 -7.53 -0.67
N PRO A 169 -2.04 -6.93 -1.79
CA PRO A 169 -1.15 -6.31 -2.75
C PRO A 169 -0.19 -5.30 -2.09
N ARG A 170 1.11 -5.41 -2.40
CA ARG A 170 2.15 -4.52 -1.85
C ARG A 170 1.81 -3.04 -2.04
N GLU A 171 1.24 -2.68 -3.18
CA GLU A 171 0.89 -1.30 -3.53
C GLU A 171 -0.05 -0.64 -2.52
N GLY A 172 -0.92 -1.42 -1.89
CA GLY A 172 -1.88 -0.92 -0.91
C GLY A 172 -1.23 -0.38 0.38
N PHE A 173 0.04 -0.71 0.62
CA PHE A 173 0.81 -0.29 1.81
C PHE A 173 1.83 0.81 1.53
N LEU A 174 1.90 1.30 0.29
CA LEU A 174 2.78 2.42 -0.06
C LEU A 174 2.18 3.73 0.46
N VAL A 175 2.84 4.37 1.42
CA VAL A 175 2.35 5.63 1.99
C VAL A 175 2.69 6.79 1.07
N PRO A 176 1.71 7.53 0.51
CA PRO A 176 1.97 8.72 -0.29
C PRO A 176 2.60 9.83 0.55
N VAL A 177 3.36 10.71 -0.12
CA VAL A 177 3.98 11.86 0.55
C VAL A 177 2.92 12.93 0.85
N GLU A 178 2.49 13.04 2.10
CA GLU A 178 1.70 14.16 2.62
C GLU A 178 2.61 15.15 3.36
N SER A 179 2.47 16.45 3.12
CA SER A 179 3.28 17.44 3.84
C SER A 179 2.83 17.53 5.31
N ASP A 180 3.74 17.26 6.23
CA ASP A 180 3.44 17.40 7.66
C ASP A 180 3.51 18.88 8.07
N ARG A 181 2.49 19.36 8.80
CA ARG A 181 2.39 20.76 9.24
C ARG A 181 3.58 21.22 10.09
N LYS A 182 4.31 20.28 10.71
CA LYS A 182 5.44 20.57 11.61
C LYS A 182 6.79 20.74 10.92
N ASN A 183 6.99 20.21 9.71
CA ASN A 183 8.27 20.29 9.01
C ASN A 183 8.23 21.31 7.86
N ARG A 184 8.03 22.58 8.21
CA ARG A 184 8.32 23.71 7.31
C ARG A 184 9.80 24.11 7.43
N LYS A 185 10.73 23.24 7.03
CA LYS A 185 12.08 23.69 6.65
C LYS A 185 12.65 22.75 5.59
N GLY A 186 12.71 23.29 4.37
CA GLY A 186 13.52 22.89 3.21
C GLY A 186 13.98 21.43 3.12
N GLY A 187 13.22 20.63 2.38
CA GLY A 187 13.70 19.38 1.81
C GLY A 187 12.99 19.17 0.50
N ASP A 188 13.73 19.22 -0.61
CA ASP A 188 13.20 19.02 -1.94
C ASP A 188 12.43 17.68 -2.01
N SER A 189 11.17 17.75 -2.44
CA SER A 189 10.21 16.63 -2.37
C SER A 189 10.45 15.54 -3.43
N ASN A 190 11.70 15.43 -3.90
CA ASN A 190 12.14 14.56 -4.98
C ASN A 190 12.65 13.19 -4.48
N GLY A 191 12.52 12.90 -3.18
CA GLY A 191 13.05 11.69 -2.53
C GLY A 191 12.05 10.93 -1.64
N GLY A 192 10.75 11.17 -1.78
CA GLY A 192 9.73 10.46 -0.99
C GLY A 192 9.53 9.00 -1.41
N ILE A 193 8.72 8.25 -0.64
CA ILE A 193 8.39 6.84 -0.92
C ILE A 193 7.87 6.67 -2.35
N ASP A 194 7.05 7.59 -2.85
CA ASP A 194 6.54 7.53 -4.22
C ASP A 194 7.69 7.63 -5.26
N ALA A 195 8.72 8.43 -5.04
CA ALA A 195 9.89 8.51 -5.93
C ALA A 195 10.73 7.21 -5.88
N LEU A 196 10.86 6.60 -4.70
CA LEU A 196 11.51 5.29 -4.55
C LEU A 196 10.71 4.17 -5.24
N VAL A 197 9.39 4.28 -5.22
CA VAL A 197 8.47 3.35 -5.89
C VAL A 197 8.59 3.50 -7.41
N GLU A 198 8.58 4.73 -7.94
CA GLU A 198 8.81 4.96 -9.37
C GLU A 198 10.18 4.46 -9.83
N ASP A 199 11.24 4.73 -9.05
CA ASP A 199 12.58 4.26 -9.40
C ASP A 199 12.71 2.73 -9.29
N TYR A 200 12.00 2.11 -8.35
CA TYR A 200 11.90 0.64 -8.28
C TYR A 200 11.26 0.06 -9.53
N TYR A 201 10.10 0.56 -9.98
CA TYR A 201 9.44 0.07 -11.18
C TYR A 201 10.19 0.40 -12.47
N ARG A 202 10.89 1.55 -12.51
CA ARG A 202 11.82 1.86 -13.61
C ARG A 202 12.95 0.82 -13.71
N ARG A 203 13.46 0.33 -12.58
CA ARG A 203 14.50 -0.71 -12.51
C ARG A 203 13.94 -2.13 -12.69
N HIS A 204 12.65 -2.32 -12.43
CA HIS A 204 11.92 -3.60 -12.51
C HIS A 204 10.64 -3.48 -13.34
N PRO A 205 10.73 -3.21 -14.65
CA PRO A 205 9.57 -3.02 -15.50
C PRO A 205 8.65 -4.25 -15.51
N GLU A 206 9.20 -5.46 -15.35
CA GLU A 206 8.48 -6.73 -15.26
C GLU A 206 7.55 -6.85 -14.04
N LYS A 207 7.73 -5.98 -13.04
CA LYS A 207 6.92 -5.94 -11.82
C LYS A 207 5.91 -4.80 -11.82
N THR A 208 5.87 -4.01 -12.89
CA THR A 208 4.95 -2.88 -13.01
C THR A 208 3.53 -3.40 -13.09
N PRO A 209 2.60 -2.88 -12.27
CA PRO A 209 1.21 -3.30 -12.35
C PRO A 209 0.54 -2.84 -13.65
N PRO A 210 -0.45 -3.59 -14.16
CA PRO A 210 -1.10 -3.31 -15.44
C PRO A 210 -1.91 -2.00 -15.48
N TRP A 211 -2.19 -1.36 -14.35
CA TRP A 211 -2.90 -0.07 -14.28
C TRP A 211 -2.00 1.16 -14.32
N LYS A 212 -0.68 0.96 -14.40
CA LYS A 212 0.30 2.06 -14.42
C LYS A 212 0.65 2.54 -15.83
N GLU A 213 0.24 1.79 -16.86
CA GLU A 213 0.36 2.16 -18.28
C GLU A 213 -0.76 3.09 -18.75
#